data_AF-A0A1J3FLI3-F1
#
_entry.id   AF-A0A1J3FLI3-F1
#
_cell.length_a   1.000
_cell.length_b   1.000
_cell.length_c   1.000
_cell.angle_alpha   90.00
_cell.angle_beta   90.00
_cell.angle_gamma   90.00
#
_symmetry.space_group_name_H-M   'P 1'
#
loop_
_entity.id
_entity.type
_entity.pdbx_description
1 polymer ?
#
loop_
_entity_poly.entity_id
_entity_poly.type
_entity_poly.pdbx_seq_one_letter_code
_entity_poly.pdbx_strand_id
1 'polypeptide(L)'
;MATPADARAVKSLNDSGGHKKFKFKTISQKINDIDVFRSLDKVKDEPSEGSSFFRDCLVEWRELNTAQDFILFYEEMLPFVQTLPLVILQKELIFSKLVSRLQMKARLSLEPILRLIAALSRDLLEDFIPFLPRIVNSLVSLLKTGAQKEPEIIEQIFSSWFDILENLKKYLICDIEGILRDTLELRYHPKDDINELMSKSMSFLLRNAQDEQLEKGIKWILSEAADPPKRDGGVGLLYYVMMRGNSKSFHSKARRVLKFLLKDSTLSFCDNSPQGPGTVVEVVSSTLERLCEDLEAEELSVMWKCLDQEINESISNKNSVHLSRLLSVLTAAVRIDKGRKVNDYPSLIQLVSLIVSTFVTSPETVVEGDNLSAVLDEVLQLILCTINRVTKMETVVSQWAPIFALKSTSLLTFLRELLQKDESVVKAFTNNILSAINNMIWEHSEEVIPVLLTLCEKQQTSDDRVNIIDQTFESRYERIHEFLEENIKKVLQNIENTGLSQIEEAELPVVWGVVKCYPYFKVDSSLLICF
;
A
#
# COMPACT_ATOMS: atom_id res chain seq x y z
N MET A 1 16.52 46.92 14.38
CA MET A 1 16.95 45.71 13.66
C MET A 1 16.55 44.51 14.49
N ALA A 2 15.73 43.61 13.94
CA ALA A 2 15.36 42.37 14.64
C ALA A 2 16.56 41.42 14.64
N THR A 3 16.89 40.86 15.80
CA THR A 3 17.95 39.87 16.00
C THR A 3 17.46 38.46 15.67
N PRO A 4 18.35 37.46 15.50
CA PRO A 4 17.95 36.04 15.34
C PRO A 4 17.11 35.51 16.51
N ALA A 5 17.22 36.13 17.70
CA ALA A 5 16.40 35.81 18.87
C ALA A 5 14.95 36.38 18.76
N ASP A 6 14.71 37.34 17.88
CA ASP A 6 13.38 37.90 17.60
C ASP A 6 12.57 37.06 16.59
N ALA A 7 13.19 36.03 15.99
CA ALA A 7 12.50 35.01 15.20
C ALA A 7 11.68 34.09 16.14
N ARG A 8 10.64 34.65 16.76
CA ARG A 8 9.66 33.85 17.51
C ARG A 8 9.05 32.82 16.56
N ALA A 9 9.08 31.56 16.96
CA ALA A 9 8.39 30.48 16.27
C ALA A 9 6.96 30.92 15.93
N VAL A 10 6.64 31.01 14.63
CA VAL A 10 5.34 31.49 14.14
C VAL A 10 4.26 30.57 14.69
N LYS A 11 3.51 31.07 15.67
CA LYS A 11 2.43 30.33 16.34
C LYS A 11 1.24 30.27 15.39
N SER A 12 0.77 29.07 15.07
CA SER A 12 -0.42 28.83 14.25
C SER A 12 -1.69 28.94 15.10
N LEU A 13 -2.85 29.09 14.45
CA LEU A 13 -4.15 29.04 15.12
C LEU A 13 -4.35 27.69 15.81
N ASN A 14 -5.01 27.72 16.97
CA ASN A 14 -5.30 26.52 17.75
C ASN A 14 -6.71 26.00 17.42
N ASP A 15 -6.76 24.91 16.67
CA ASP A 15 -8.03 24.30 16.24
C ASP A 15 -8.59 23.29 17.27
N SER A 16 -7.86 23.05 18.38
CA SER A 16 -8.17 21.99 19.36
C SER A 16 -8.99 22.44 20.58
N GLY A 17 -9.82 23.49 20.45
CA GLY A 17 -10.77 23.91 21.51
C GLY A 17 -10.16 24.41 22.82
N GLY A 18 -8.83 24.57 22.90
CA GLY A 18 -8.14 25.06 24.10
C GLY A 18 -8.13 26.60 24.24
N HIS A 19 -7.98 27.10 25.47
CA HIS A 19 -7.99 28.53 25.79
C HIS A 19 -6.92 29.38 25.09
N LYS A 20 -5.82 28.78 24.61
CA LYS A 20 -4.77 29.52 23.89
C LYS A 20 -5.14 29.64 22.41
N LYS A 21 -5.37 30.86 21.93
CA LYS A 21 -5.69 31.16 20.51
C LYS A 21 -4.61 30.71 19.53
N PHE A 22 -3.34 30.72 19.95
CA PHE A 22 -2.20 30.34 19.11
C PHE A 22 -1.33 29.26 19.76
N LYS A 23 -0.96 28.24 18.98
CA LYS A 23 -0.10 27.11 19.38
C LYS A 23 1.01 26.92 18.36
N PHE A 24 2.17 26.46 18.82
CA PHE A 24 3.21 26.01 17.90
C PHE A 24 2.73 24.73 17.19
N LYS A 25 2.74 24.75 15.86
CA LYS A 25 2.58 23.57 15.01
C LYS A 25 3.94 23.23 14.41
N THR A 26 4.28 21.95 14.34
CA THR A 26 5.47 21.49 13.63
C THR A 26 5.33 21.78 12.12
N ILE A 27 6.45 21.74 11.39
CA ILE A 27 6.46 21.94 9.93
C ILE A 27 5.48 20.97 9.25
N SER A 28 5.54 19.69 9.61
CA SER A 28 4.64 18.66 9.08
C SER A 28 3.17 18.90 9.45
N GLN A 29 2.88 19.36 10.68
CA GLN A 29 1.51 19.73 11.07
C GLN A 29 0.97 20.89 10.23
N LYS A 30 1.78 21.94 10.02
CA LYS A 30 1.37 23.07 9.18
C LYS A 30 1.12 22.63 7.74
N ILE A 31 1.94 21.72 7.21
CA ILE A 31 1.80 21.23 5.84
C ILE A 31 0.56 20.33 5.68
N ASN A 32 0.27 19.48 6.65
CA ASN A 32 -0.95 18.65 6.64
C ASN A 32 -2.23 19.49 6.67
N ASP A 33 -2.19 20.66 7.31
CA ASP A 33 -3.31 21.60 7.37
C ASP A 33 -3.49 22.41 6.07
N ILE A 34 -2.54 22.37 5.13
CA ILE A 34 -2.65 23.08 3.86
C ILE A 34 -3.75 22.41 3.03
N ASP A 35 -4.94 23.03 3.02
CA ASP A 35 -6.01 22.67 2.10
C ASP A 35 -5.90 23.52 0.83
N VAL A 36 -5.03 23.06 -0.09
CA VAL A 36 -4.80 23.75 -1.36
C VAL A 36 -6.07 23.87 -2.21
N PHE A 37 -7.09 23.02 -1.96
CA PHE A 37 -8.36 23.00 -2.69
C PHE A 37 -9.37 24.03 -2.20
N ARG A 38 -9.09 24.70 -1.08
CA ARG A 38 -9.99 25.69 -0.47
C ARG A 38 -9.25 26.99 -0.24
N SER A 39 -8.93 27.69 -1.33
CA SER A 39 -8.67 29.12 -1.20
C SER A 39 -9.97 29.80 -0.74
N LEU A 40 -9.92 30.51 0.40
CA LEU A 40 -11.04 31.33 0.89
C LEU A 40 -11.21 32.61 0.05
N ASP A 41 -10.23 32.92 -0.79
CA ASP A 41 -10.24 34.11 -1.63
C ASP A 41 -11.19 33.91 -2.82
N LYS A 42 -12.09 34.88 -3.03
CA LYS A 42 -12.97 34.88 -4.19
C LYS A 42 -12.13 35.09 -5.45
N VAL A 43 -11.94 34.03 -6.21
CA VAL A 43 -11.38 34.09 -7.56
C VAL A 43 -12.33 34.92 -8.42
N LYS A 44 -11.85 36.05 -8.97
CA LYS A 44 -12.63 36.87 -9.91
C LYS A 44 -12.84 36.09 -11.21
N ASP A 45 -14.06 36.08 -11.75
CA ASP A 45 -14.35 35.40 -13.02
C ASP A 45 -13.74 36.12 -14.24
N GLU A 46 -13.69 37.44 -14.18
CA GLU A 46 -13.16 38.31 -15.22
C GLU A 46 -12.15 39.31 -14.63
N PRO A 47 -11.15 39.76 -15.41
CA PRO A 47 -10.28 40.84 -15.00
C PRO A 47 -11.03 42.18 -14.99
N SER A 48 -10.42 43.20 -14.40
CA SER A 48 -10.93 44.57 -14.46
C SER A 48 -11.06 45.03 -15.91
N GLU A 49 -12.02 45.92 -16.20
CA GLU A 49 -12.34 46.34 -17.57
C GLU A 49 -11.10 46.89 -18.30
N GLY A 50 -10.80 46.31 -19.48
CA GLY A 50 -9.61 46.67 -20.28
C GLY A 50 -8.26 46.21 -19.69
N SER A 51 -8.26 45.42 -18.62
CA SER A 51 -7.08 44.90 -17.93
C SER A 51 -6.81 43.42 -18.28
N SER A 52 -5.91 42.78 -17.54
CA SER A 52 -5.66 41.34 -17.57
C SER A 52 -5.52 40.79 -16.15
N PHE A 53 -5.63 39.48 -15.95
CA PHE A 53 -5.46 38.90 -14.62
C PHE A 53 -4.06 39.17 -14.06
N PHE A 54 -3.04 39.09 -14.91
CA PHE A 54 -1.67 39.42 -14.56
C PHE A 54 -1.51 40.87 -14.08
N ARG A 55 -2.09 41.83 -14.81
CA ARG A 55 -2.00 43.25 -14.46
C ARG A 55 -2.69 43.56 -13.15
N ASP A 56 -3.89 43.02 -12.96
CA ASP A 56 -4.67 43.22 -11.73
C ASP A 56 -3.89 42.67 -10.52
N CYS A 57 -3.34 41.46 -10.65
CA CYS A 57 -2.49 40.83 -9.64
C CYS A 57 -1.23 41.68 -9.36
N LEU A 58 -0.59 42.23 -10.39
CA LEU A 58 0.61 43.05 -10.25
C LEU A 58 0.35 44.34 -9.47
N VAL A 59 -0.78 45.01 -9.75
CA VAL A 59 -1.19 46.24 -9.06
C VAL A 59 -1.60 45.95 -7.62
N GLU A 60 -2.36 44.89 -7.38
CA GLU A 60 -2.75 44.46 -6.03
C GLU A 60 -1.52 44.17 -5.16
N TRP A 61 -0.57 43.38 -5.67
CA TRP A 61 0.64 43.07 -4.93
C TRP A 61 1.56 44.28 -4.73
N ARG A 62 1.45 45.32 -5.57
CA ARG A 62 2.14 46.59 -5.34
C ARG A 62 1.66 47.30 -4.08
N GLU A 63 0.39 47.15 -3.73
CA GLU A 63 -0.19 47.68 -2.50
C GLU A 63 0.17 46.80 -1.28
N LEU A 64 0.24 45.48 -1.48
CA LEU A 64 0.46 44.51 -0.38
C LEU A 64 1.94 44.26 -0.04
N ASN A 65 2.86 44.42 -0.99
CA ASN A 65 4.25 44.01 -0.82
C ASN A 65 5.25 45.17 -1.05
N THR A 66 6.18 45.32 -0.12
CA THR A 66 7.21 46.38 -0.11
C THR A 66 8.64 45.84 -0.24
N ALA A 67 8.81 44.56 -0.57
CA ALA A 67 10.13 43.95 -0.68
C ALA A 67 10.84 44.38 -1.97
N GLN A 68 12.12 44.74 -1.85
CA GLN A 68 12.91 45.37 -2.91
C GLN A 68 12.88 44.62 -4.25
N ASP A 69 13.07 43.30 -4.23
CA ASP A 69 13.08 42.48 -5.46
C ASP A 69 11.76 42.56 -6.23
N PHE A 70 10.64 42.56 -5.51
CA PHE A 70 9.31 42.71 -6.11
C PHE A 70 9.09 44.13 -6.66
N ILE A 71 9.53 45.18 -5.95
CA ILE A 71 9.43 46.56 -6.44
C ILE A 71 10.18 46.73 -7.76
N LEU A 72 11.40 46.20 -7.83
CA LEU A 72 12.20 46.24 -9.07
C LEU A 72 11.51 45.49 -10.21
N PHE A 73 10.92 44.32 -9.91
CA PHE A 73 10.14 43.58 -10.90
C PHE A 73 8.92 44.38 -11.38
N TYR A 74 8.18 45.01 -10.46
CA TYR A 74 7.02 45.85 -10.77
C TYR A 74 7.39 47.00 -11.71
N GLU A 75 8.43 47.76 -11.38
CA GLU A 75 8.88 48.90 -12.18
C GLU A 75 9.35 48.47 -13.58
N GLU A 76 10.02 47.32 -13.67
CA GLU A 76 10.48 46.75 -14.93
C GLU A 76 9.31 46.26 -15.81
N MET A 77 8.32 45.60 -15.22
CA MET A 77 7.26 44.91 -15.98
C MET A 77 6.06 45.78 -16.31
N LEU A 78 5.76 46.80 -15.51
CA LEU A 78 4.56 47.64 -15.68
C LEU A 78 4.36 48.13 -17.13
N PRO A 79 5.38 48.60 -17.88
CA PRO A 79 5.19 49.04 -19.26
C PRO A 79 4.72 47.94 -20.23
N PHE A 80 5.04 46.68 -19.94
CA PHE A 80 4.80 45.53 -20.81
C PHE A 80 3.48 44.81 -20.55
N VAL A 81 2.79 45.15 -19.46
CA VAL A 81 1.62 44.38 -19.00
C VAL A 81 0.36 45.24 -18.88
N GLN A 82 0.30 46.37 -19.59
CA GLN A 82 -0.84 47.29 -19.53
C GLN A 82 -2.14 46.71 -20.07
N THR A 83 -2.06 45.78 -21.03
CA THR A 83 -3.21 45.14 -21.67
C THR A 83 -2.91 43.67 -21.96
N LEU A 84 -3.95 42.84 -22.07
CA LEU A 84 -3.80 41.42 -22.40
C LEU A 84 -3.01 41.16 -23.70
N PRO A 85 -3.22 41.90 -24.82
CA PRO A 85 -2.39 41.73 -26.02
C PRO A 85 -0.89 41.95 -25.80
N LEU A 86 -0.52 42.90 -24.93
CA LEU A 86 0.89 43.12 -24.58
C LEU A 86 1.44 41.98 -23.75
N VAL A 87 0.66 41.46 -22.79
CA VAL A 87 1.03 40.27 -22.00
C VAL A 87 1.28 39.06 -22.91
N ILE A 88 0.40 38.81 -23.87
CA ILE A 88 0.55 37.70 -24.84
C ILE A 88 1.79 37.92 -25.71
N LEU A 89 2.01 39.14 -26.22
CA LEU A 89 3.17 39.47 -27.06
C LEU A 89 4.51 39.29 -26.31
N GLN A 90 4.54 39.64 -25.02
CA GLN A 90 5.75 39.64 -24.19
C GLN A 90 5.86 38.42 -23.26
N LYS A 91 5.05 37.37 -23.48
CA LYS A 91 4.95 36.20 -22.59
C LYS A 91 6.29 35.58 -22.19
N GLU A 92 7.21 35.43 -23.14
CA GLU A 92 8.56 34.89 -22.89
C GLU A 92 9.41 35.77 -21.97
N LEU A 93 9.38 37.10 -22.20
CA LEU A 93 10.10 38.06 -21.39
C LEU A 93 9.56 38.07 -19.96
N ILE A 94 8.24 38.19 -19.82
CA ILE A 94 7.55 38.22 -18.53
C ILE A 94 7.85 36.95 -17.74
N PHE A 95 7.65 35.78 -18.36
CA PHE A 95 7.87 34.49 -17.72
C PHE A 95 9.34 34.30 -17.29
N SER A 96 10.29 34.63 -18.17
CA SER A 96 11.72 34.50 -17.86
C SER A 96 12.13 35.38 -16.68
N LYS A 97 11.57 36.59 -16.58
CA LYS A 97 11.82 37.51 -15.47
C LYS A 97 11.22 37.02 -14.17
N LEU A 98 9.98 36.52 -14.18
CA LEU A 98 9.34 35.91 -13.00
C LEU A 98 10.18 34.75 -12.45
N VAL A 99 10.54 33.80 -13.33
CA VAL A 99 11.32 32.63 -12.95
C VAL A 99 12.69 33.02 -12.39
N SER A 100 13.36 34.03 -12.96
CA SER A 100 14.66 34.49 -12.45
C SER A 100 14.63 34.99 -11.01
N ARG A 101 13.46 35.40 -10.50
CA ARG A 101 13.24 35.91 -9.15
C ARG A 101 12.85 34.84 -8.13
N LEU A 102 12.62 33.59 -8.55
CA LEU A 102 12.35 32.45 -7.67
C LEU A 102 13.63 32.01 -6.95
N GLN A 103 14.09 32.83 -6.01
CA GLN A 103 15.33 32.63 -5.27
C GLN A 103 15.12 32.87 -3.78
N MET A 104 15.76 32.05 -2.93
CA MET A 104 15.70 32.21 -1.48
C MET A 104 16.24 33.55 -0.96
N LYS A 105 17.13 34.21 -1.71
CA LYS A 105 17.63 35.55 -1.37
C LYS A 105 16.51 36.59 -1.36
N ALA A 106 15.50 36.39 -2.21
CA ALA A 106 14.32 37.25 -2.37
C ALA A 106 13.09 36.68 -1.66
N ARG A 107 13.26 35.99 -0.51
CA ARG A 107 12.17 35.26 0.17
C ARG A 107 10.90 36.09 0.42
N LEU A 108 11.04 37.38 0.71
CA LEU A 108 9.91 38.29 0.97
C LEU A 108 9.14 38.69 -0.30
N SER A 109 9.67 38.37 -1.47
CA SER A 109 9.06 38.61 -2.78
C SER A 109 8.56 37.32 -3.44
N LEU A 110 8.72 36.14 -2.81
CA LEU A 110 8.33 34.88 -3.44
C LEU A 110 6.82 34.77 -3.64
N GLU A 111 6.02 35.10 -2.64
CA GLU A 111 4.56 35.05 -2.74
C GLU A 111 3.99 35.87 -3.90
N PRO A 112 4.29 37.18 -4.05
CA PRO A 112 3.77 37.94 -5.18
C PRO A 112 4.26 37.39 -6.52
N ILE A 113 5.52 36.93 -6.62
CA ILE A 113 6.05 36.35 -7.86
C ILE A 113 5.33 35.04 -8.21
N LEU A 114 5.08 34.17 -7.24
CA LEU A 114 4.34 32.92 -7.41
C LEU A 114 2.88 33.19 -7.81
N ARG A 115 2.22 34.16 -7.19
CA ARG A 115 0.85 34.58 -7.55
C ARG A 115 0.78 35.19 -8.95
N LEU A 116 1.79 35.93 -9.37
CA LEU A 116 1.89 36.46 -10.73
C LEU A 116 2.09 35.38 -11.78
N ILE A 117 2.85 34.31 -11.48
CA ILE A 117 2.98 33.16 -12.38
C ILE A 117 1.62 32.45 -12.54
N ALA A 118 0.86 32.30 -11.45
CA ALA A 118 -0.48 31.74 -11.50
C ALA A 118 -1.47 32.64 -12.28
N ALA A 119 -1.40 33.96 -12.11
CA ALA A 119 -2.20 34.90 -12.90
C ALA A 119 -1.82 34.86 -14.39
N LEU A 120 -0.53 34.72 -14.71
CA LEU A 120 -0.04 34.58 -16.08
C LEU A 120 -0.57 33.30 -16.74
N SER A 121 -0.62 32.17 -16.02
CA SER A 121 -1.18 30.93 -16.56
C SER A 121 -2.66 31.05 -16.89
N ARG A 122 -3.39 31.89 -16.15
CA ARG A 122 -4.80 32.19 -16.43
C ARG A 122 -5.00 33.05 -17.67
N ASP A 123 -4.14 34.05 -17.87
CA ASP A 123 -4.19 34.92 -19.06
C ASP A 123 -3.77 34.16 -20.33
N LEU A 124 -2.75 33.28 -20.24
CA LEU A 124 -2.17 32.58 -21.39
C LEU A 124 -2.85 31.25 -21.73
N LEU A 125 -3.39 30.54 -20.73
CA LEU A 125 -4.05 29.24 -20.93
C LEU A 125 -3.15 28.23 -21.68
N GLU A 126 -3.56 27.75 -22.85
CA GLU A 126 -2.80 26.78 -23.66
C GLU A 126 -1.39 27.26 -24.00
N ASP A 127 -1.23 28.57 -24.23
CA ASP A 127 0.07 29.18 -24.51
C ASP A 127 1.04 29.11 -23.31
N PHE A 128 0.55 28.77 -22.12
CA PHE A 128 1.37 28.54 -20.94
C PHE A 128 2.01 27.15 -20.90
N ILE A 129 1.45 26.15 -21.59
CA ILE A 129 1.90 24.75 -21.52
C ILE A 129 3.41 24.59 -21.78
N PRO A 130 4.02 25.24 -22.79
CA PRO A 130 5.47 25.15 -23.02
C PRO A 130 6.34 25.66 -21.87
N PHE A 131 5.79 26.46 -20.96
CA PHE A 131 6.50 26.99 -19.80
C PHE A 131 6.52 26.04 -18.59
N LEU A 132 5.66 25.01 -18.57
CA LEU A 132 5.52 24.08 -17.43
C LEU A 132 6.83 23.43 -17.00
N PRO A 133 7.65 22.85 -17.90
CA PRO A 133 8.94 22.28 -17.50
C PRO A 133 9.86 23.31 -16.84
N ARG A 134 9.87 24.55 -17.34
CA ARG A 134 10.72 25.63 -16.82
C ARG A 134 10.28 26.06 -15.42
N ILE A 135 8.97 26.20 -15.16
CA ILE A 135 8.48 26.53 -13.82
C ILE A 135 8.73 25.39 -12.86
N VAL A 136 8.44 24.14 -13.24
CA VAL A 136 8.68 22.96 -12.38
C VAL A 136 10.15 22.88 -11.96
N ASN A 137 11.09 22.98 -12.92
CA ASN A 137 12.52 22.97 -12.63
C ASN A 137 12.94 24.11 -11.68
N SER A 138 12.28 25.27 -11.80
CA SER A 138 12.55 26.41 -10.93
C SER A 138 12.02 26.21 -9.52
N LEU A 139 10.84 25.60 -9.37
CA LEU A 139 10.30 25.20 -8.07
C LEU A 139 11.18 24.14 -7.39
N VAL A 140 11.64 23.13 -8.15
CA VAL A 140 12.60 22.13 -7.65
C VAL A 140 13.87 22.80 -7.14
N SER A 141 14.45 23.72 -7.92
CA SER A 141 15.64 24.48 -7.53
C SER A 141 15.40 25.32 -6.27
N LEU A 142 14.26 25.99 -6.18
CA LEU A 142 13.86 26.78 -5.02
C LEU A 142 13.73 25.92 -3.75
N LEU A 143 13.12 24.73 -3.86
CA LEU A 143 13.02 23.75 -2.79
C LEU A 143 14.40 23.26 -2.33
N LYS A 144 15.26 22.85 -3.27
CA LYS A 144 16.64 22.39 -3.01
C LYS A 144 17.51 23.47 -2.35
N THR A 145 17.32 24.74 -2.70
CA THR A 145 18.12 25.87 -2.19
C THR A 145 17.68 26.40 -0.82
N GLY A 146 16.61 25.85 -0.24
CA GLY A 146 16.25 26.12 1.15
C GLY A 146 14.76 26.23 1.43
N ALA A 147 13.91 26.42 0.41
CA ALA A 147 12.47 26.59 0.62
C ALA A 147 11.82 25.37 1.29
N GLN A 148 12.38 24.16 1.11
CA GLN A 148 11.90 22.94 1.77
C GLN A 148 11.93 23.00 3.32
N LYS A 149 12.63 23.97 3.92
CA LYS A 149 12.70 24.16 5.38
C LYS A 149 11.72 25.22 5.90
N GLU A 150 11.02 25.93 5.02
CA GLU A 150 10.17 27.08 5.35
C GLU A 150 8.70 26.75 4.98
N PRO A 151 7.84 26.41 5.95
CA PRO A 151 6.46 25.99 5.68
C PRO A 151 5.64 27.03 4.91
N GLU A 152 5.82 28.31 5.22
CA GLU A 152 5.10 29.42 4.57
C GLU A 152 5.45 29.50 3.08
N ILE A 153 6.71 29.27 2.71
CA ILE A 153 7.13 29.25 1.31
C ILE A 153 6.61 28.01 0.59
N ILE A 154 6.58 26.85 1.27
CA ILE A 154 5.97 25.62 0.72
C ILE A 154 4.49 25.87 0.42
N GLU A 155 3.75 26.47 1.36
CA GLU A 155 2.35 26.85 1.16
C GLU A 155 2.19 27.77 -0.05
N GLN A 156 2.97 28.85 -0.13
CA GLN A 156 2.94 29.77 -1.27
C GLN A 156 3.23 29.07 -2.62
N ILE A 157 4.21 28.15 -2.65
CA ILE A 157 4.56 27.37 -3.85
C ILE A 157 3.37 26.52 -4.27
N PHE A 158 2.80 25.76 -3.34
CA PHE A 158 1.74 24.80 -3.67
C PHE A 158 0.38 25.47 -3.93
N SER A 159 0.08 26.60 -3.29
CA SER A 159 -1.07 27.43 -3.65
C SER A 159 -0.95 27.93 -5.09
N SER A 160 0.19 28.51 -5.47
CA SER A 160 0.43 28.95 -6.85
C SER A 160 0.40 27.79 -7.85
N TRP A 161 1.03 26.66 -7.51
CA TRP A 161 1.01 25.46 -8.34
C TRP A 161 -0.40 24.96 -8.58
N PHE A 162 -1.24 24.91 -7.55
CA PHE A 162 -2.63 24.49 -7.70
C PHE A 162 -3.45 25.45 -8.54
N ASP A 163 -3.30 26.76 -8.35
CA ASP A 163 -3.94 27.78 -9.21
C ASP A 163 -3.55 27.55 -10.69
N ILE A 164 -2.28 27.24 -10.97
CA ILE A 164 -1.80 26.88 -12.32
C ILE A 164 -2.50 25.61 -12.83
N LEU A 165 -2.57 24.55 -12.02
CA LEU A 165 -3.24 23.31 -12.40
C LEU A 165 -4.74 23.52 -12.65
N GLU A 166 -5.40 24.35 -11.86
CA GLU A 166 -6.82 24.68 -12.01
C GLU A 166 -7.08 25.44 -13.32
N ASN A 167 -6.29 26.50 -13.58
CA ASN A 167 -6.38 27.30 -14.81
C ASN A 167 -6.16 26.44 -16.06
N LEU A 168 -5.20 25.51 -16.00
CA LEU A 168 -4.77 24.71 -17.14
C LEU A 168 -5.46 23.34 -17.23
N LYS A 169 -6.33 23.01 -16.27
CA LYS A 169 -6.95 21.68 -16.12
C LYS A 169 -7.45 21.11 -17.44
N LYS A 170 -8.21 21.90 -18.22
CA LYS A 170 -8.84 21.46 -19.47
C LYS A 170 -7.83 21.05 -20.56
N TYR A 171 -6.59 21.52 -20.48
CA TYR A 171 -5.51 21.16 -21.39
C TYR A 171 -4.69 20.00 -20.83
N LEU A 172 -4.37 20.04 -19.54
CA LEU A 172 -3.54 19.03 -18.88
C LEU A 172 -4.20 17.65 -18.83
N ILE A 173 -5.53 17.58 -18.74
CA ILE A 173 -6.25 16.29 -18.79
C ILE A 173 -6.19 15.60 -20.15
N CYS A 174 -5.81 16.33 -21.21
CA CYS A 174 -5.66 15.77 -22.56
C CYS A 174 -4.30 15.11 -22.77
N ASP A 175 -3.28 15.50 -22.00
CA ASP A 175 -1.92 14.95 -22.03
C ASP A 175 -1.40 14.69 -20.60
N ILE A 176 -1.91 13.63 -19.99
CA ILE A 176 -1.51 13.24 -18.63
C ILE A 176 -0.05 12.77 -18.60
N GLU A 177 0.42 12.09 -19.63
CA GLU A 177 1.80 11.60 -19.73
C GLU A 177 2.80 12.78 -19.73
N GLY A 178 2.49 13.85 -20.48
CA GLY A 178 3.31 15.06 -20.52
C GLY A 178 3.50 15.70 -19.15
N ILE A 179 2.40 15.95 -18.43
CA ILE A 179 2.50 16.56 -17.09
C ILE A 179 3.15 15.62 -16.06
N LEU A 180 2.94 14.30 -16.15
CA LEU A 180 3.60 13.34 -15.26
C LEU A 180 5.12 13.37 -15.48
N ARG A 181 5.57 13.36 -16.74
CA ARG A 181 6.99 13.47 -17.09
C ARG A 181 7.59 14.76 -16.56
N ASP A 182 6.92 15.90 -16.78
CA ASP A 182 7.46 17.21 -16.43
C ASP A 182 7.50 17.42 -14.90
N THR A 183 6.64 16.74 -14.14
CA THR A 183 6.55 16.86 -12.67
C THR A 183 7.32 15.78 -11.89
N LEU A 184 8.05 14.89 -12.57
CA LEU A 184 8.71 13.72 -11.97
C LEU A 184 9.52 14.07 -10.70
N GLU A 185 10.40 15.09 -10.77
CA GLU A 185 11.27 15.46 -9.65
C GLU A 185 10.51 16.04 -8.44
N LEU A 186 9.40 16.74 -8.67
CA LEU A 186 8.54 17.22 -7.59
C LEU A 186 7.71 16.09 -6.99
N ARG A 187 7.13 15.24 -7.85
CA ARG A 187 6.31 14.10 -7.43
C ARG A 187 7.11 13.15 -6.56
N TYR A 188 8.37 12.87 -6.87
CA TYR A 188 9.21 11.95 -6.09
C TYR A 188 10.29 12.68 -5.30
N HIS A 189 9.97 13.86 -4.78
CA HIS A 189 10.89 14.63 -3.96
C HIS A 189 11.23 13.87 -2.65
N PRO A 190 12.48 13.88 -2.15
CA PRO A 190 12.89 13.15 -0.94
C PRO A 190 12.24 13.59 0.39
N LYS A 191 11.30 14.53 0.34
CA LYS A 191 10.63 15.06 1.54
C LYS A 191 9.16 14.73 1.43
N ASP A 192 8.69 13.90 2.35
CA ASP A 192 7.33 13.33 2.35
C ASP A 192 6.26 14.41 2.24
N ASP A 193 6.40 15.51 3.00
CA ASP A 193 5.46 16.65 2.94
C ASP A 193 5.26 17.20 1.51
N ILE A 194 6.33 17.30 0.71
CA ILE A 194 6.30 17.83 -0.66
C ILE A 194 5.70 16.78 -1.60
N ASN A 195 6.11 15.53 -1.42
CA ASN A 195 5.53 14.39 -2.14
C ASN A 195 4.01 14.31 -1.92
N GLU A 196 3.54 14.50 -0.70
CA GLU A 196 2.12 14.44 -0.33
C GLU A 196 1.33 15.59 -0.99
N LEU A 197 1.84 16.82 -0.92
CA LEU A 197 1.23 17.97 -1.58
C LEU A 197 1.20 17.82 -3.11
N MET A 198 2.26 17.30 -3.71
CA MET A 198 2.28 16.97 -5.14
C MET A 198 1.25 15.89 -5.45
N SER A 199 1.18 14.83 -4.66
CA SER A 199 0.22 13.75 -4.83
C SER A 199 -1.23 14.24 -4.78
N LYS A 200 -1.55 15.09 -3.80
CA LYS A 200 -2.84 15.80 -3.71
C LYS A 200 -3.12 16.63 -4.96
N SER A 201 -2.17 17.48 -5.37
CA SER A 201 -2.35 18.36 -6.54
C SER A 201 -2.54 17.57 -7.85
N MET A 202 -1.77 16.51 -8.06
CA MET A 202 -1.84 15.70 -9.28
C MET A 202 -3.08 14.79 -9.31
N SER A 203 -3.58 14.39 -8.13
CA SER A 203 -4.83 13.63 -8.04
C SER A 203 -6.03 14.40 -8.56
N PHE A 204 -6.01 15.73 -8.48
CA PHE A 204 -7.00 16.58 -9.11
C PHE A 204 -7.08 16.36 -10.62
N LEU A 205 -5.95 16.39 -11.32
CA LEU A 205 -5.91 16.19 -12.77
C LEU A 205 -6.38 14.79 -13.15
N LEU A 206 -5.84 13.76 -12.50
CA LEU A 206 -6.15 12.36 -12.78
C LEU A 206 -7.65 12.06 -12.59
N ARG A 207 -8.27 12.59 -11.52
CA ARG A 207 -9.72 12.42 -11.29
C ARG A 207 -10.60 13.07 -12.37
N ASN A 208 -10.09 14.11 -13.04
CA ASN A 208 -10.78 14.84 -14.09
C ASN A 208 -10.46 14.34 -15.51
N ALA A 209 -9.48 13.42 -15.67
CA ALA A 209 -9.12 12.85 -16.95
C ALA A 209 -10.15 11.82 -17.46
N GLN A 210 -10.22 11.69 -18.79
CA GLN A 210 -11.00 10.64 -19.48
C GLN A 210 -10.41 9.24 -19.23
N ASP A 211 -11.17 8.17 -19.49
CA ASP A 211 -10.80 6.79 -19.11
C ASP A 211 -9.45 6.39 -19.71
N GLU A 212 -9.23 6.73 -20.97
CA GLU A 212 -8.00 6.39 -21.69
C GLU A 212 -6.79 7.11 -21.10
N GLN A 213 -6.93 8.39 -20.75
CA GLN A 213 -5.87 9.21 -20.16
C GLN A 213 -5.59 8.83 -18.70
N LEU A 214 -6.62 8.47 -17.94
CA LEU A 214 -6.48 7.99 -16.58
C LEU A 214 -5.77 6.64 -16.55
N GLU A 215 -6.14 5.70 -17.43
CA GLU A 215 -5.50 4.38 -17.50
C GLU A 215 -4.01 4.51 -17.87
N LYS A 216 -3.68 5.36 -18.85
CA LYS A 216 -2.30 5.71 -19.21
C LYS A 216 -1.54 6.30 -18.02
N GLY A 217 -2.13 7.28 -17.34
CA GLY A 217 -1.54 7.91 -16.17
C GLY A 217 -1.24 6.92 -15.04
N ILE A 218 -2.19 6.03 -14.73
CA ILE A 218 -2.01 5.00 -13.71
C ILE A 218 -0.86 4.05 -14.08
N LYS A 219 -0.82 3.55 -15.33
CA LYS A 219 0.26 2.66 -15.79
C LYS A 219 1.63 3.33 -15.70
N TRP A 220 1.70 4.62 -16.04
CA TRP A 220 2.92 5.42 -15.94
C TRP A 220 3.37 5.61 -14.48
N ILE A 221 2.44 5.88 -13.57
CA ILE A 221 2.74 5.99 -12.13
C ILE A 221 3.25 4.65 -11.59
N LEU A 222 2.65 3.54 -12.00
CA LEU A 222 3.05 2.19 -11.59
C LEU A 222 4.45 1.84 -12.09
N SER A 223 4.80 2.19 -13.33
CA SER A 223 6.16 1.96 -13.85
C SER A 223 7.20 2.84 -13.16
N GLU A 224 6.86 4.06 -12.77
CA GLU A 224 7.74 4.92 -11.97
C GLU A 224 7.89 4.41 -10.53
N ALA A 225 6.80 3.97 -9.91
CA ALA A 225 6.78 3.43 -8.54
C ALA A 225 7.44 2.06 -8.40
N ALA A 226 7.70 1.38 -9.52
CA ALA A 226 8.52 0.18 -9.53
C ALA A 226 9.98 0.45 -9.12
N ASP A 227 10.46 1.69 -9.26
CA ASP A 227 11.73 2.13 -8.70
C ASP A 227 11.59 2.32 -7.17
N PRO A 228 12.31 1.57 -6.32
CA PRO A 228 12.12 1.60 -4.87
C PRO A 228 12.13 2.99 -4.21
N PRO A 229 13.02 3.94 -4.57
CA PRO A 229 13.00 5.30 -4.02
C PRO A 229 11.75 6.12 -4.37
N LYS A 230 11.00 5.71 -5.40
CA LYS A 230 9.78 6.39 -5.88
C LYS A 230 8.50 5.73 -5.39
N ARG A 231 8.61 4.55 -4.77
CA ARG A 231 7.46 3.72 -4.38
C ARG A 231 6.46 4.46 -3.51
N ASP A 232 6.93 5.06 -2.41
CA ASP A 232 6.07 5.76 -1.45
C ASP A 232 5.32 6.92 -2.11
N GLY A 233 5.96 7.60 -3.05
CA GLY A 233 5.32 8.66 -3.81
C GLY A 233 4.28 8.18 -4.80
N GLY A 234 4.48 6.99 -5.39
CA GLY A 234 3.49 6.36 -6.25
C GLY A 234 2.27 5.92 -5.46
N VAL A 235 2.51 5.29 -4.30
CA VAL A 235 1.49 4.90 -3.33
C VAL A 235 0.68 6.13 -2.88
N GLY A 236 1.36 7.22 -2.51
CA GLY A 236 0.72 8.48 -2.13
C GLY A 236 -0.17 9.05 -3.24
N LEU A 237 0.32 9.07 -4.48
CA LEU A 237 -0.46 9.57 -5.62
C LEU A 237 -1.71 8.73 -5.88
N LEU A 238 -1.59 7.41 -5.93
CA LEU A 238 -2.73 6.51 -6.11
C LEU A 238 -3.75 6.63 -4.97
N TYR A 239 -3.27 6.76 -3.72
CA TYR A 239 -4.08 7.03 -2.54
C TYR A 239 -4.91 8.32 -2.71
N TYR A 240 -4.30 9.46 -3.05
CA TYR A 240 -5.02 10.73 -3.18
C TYR A 240 -5.95 10.81 -4.39
N VAL A 241 -5.74 9.98 -5.41
CA VAL A 241 -6.67 9.83 -6.54
C VAL A 241 -7.97 9.16 -6.09
N MET A 242 -7.90 8.27 -5.10
CA MET A 242 -9.07 7.60 -4.53
C MET A 242 -9.70 8.38 -3.38
N MET A 243 -8.93 9.19 -2.66
CA MET A 243 -9.41 9.93 -1.47
C MET A 243 -10.06 11.28 -1.79
N ARG A 244 -10.99 11.71 -0.94
CA ARG A 244 -11.59 13.05 -1.01
C ARG A 244 -10.77 14.06 -0.18
N GLY A 245 -9.64 14.51 -0.73
CA GLY A 245 -8.79 15.51 -0.07
C GLY A 245 -8.36 15.06 1.34
N ASN A 246 -8.48 15.94 2.34
CA ASN A 246 -8.19 15.60 3.74
C ASN A 246 -9.36 14.90 4.47
N SER A 247 -10.45 14.54 3.77
CA SER A 247 -11.55 13.80 4.40
C SER A 247 -11.28 12.30 4.44
N LYS A 248 -11.72 11.64 5.51
CA LYS A 248 -11.64 10.19 5.71
C LYS A 248 -12.71 9.43 4.92
N SER A 249 -12.84 9.70 3.62
CA SER A 249 -13.77 8.99 2.74
C SER A 249 -13.29 8.97 1.29
N PHE A 250 -13.80 8.00 0.54
CA PHE A 250 -13.52 7.89 -0.89
C PHE A 250 -14.13 9.03 -1.69
N HIS A 251 -13.42 9.46 -2.73
CA HIS A 251 -13.97 10.28 -3.78
C HIS A 251 -14.96 9.49 -4.65
N SER A 252 -15.90 10.18 -5.30
CA SER A 252 -16.88 9.56 -6.22
C SER A 252 -16.24 8.82 -7.41
N LYS A 253 -14.96 9.08 -7.68
CA LYS A 253 -14.17 8.46 -8.75
C LYS A 253 -13.31 7.28 -8.27
N ALA A 254 -13.27 6.99 -6.97
CA ALA A 254 -12.42 5.91 -6.41
C ALA A 254 -12.73 4.54 -7.02
N ARG A 255 -14.02 4.20 -7.15
CA ARG A 255 -14.47 2.94 -7.77
C ARG A 255 -13.87 2.73 -9.17
N ARG A 256 -13.79 3.78 -9.98
CA ARG A 256 -13.24 3.72 -11.34
C ARG A 256 -11.75 3.41 -11.31
N VAL A 257 -11.02 4.03 -10.39
CA VAL A 257 -9.57 3.85 -10.21
C VAL A 257 -9.27 2.45 -9.68
N LEU A 258 -10.00 1.98 -8.68
CA LEU A 258 -9.90 0.61 -8.15
C LEU A 258 -10.09 -0.43 -9.25
N LYS A 259 -11.13 -0.28 -10.07
CA LYS A 259 -11.34 -1.17 -11.23
C LYS A 259 -10.16 -1.18 -12.18
N PHE A 260 -9.51 -0.04 -12.44
CA PHE A 260 -8.32 -0.02 -13.28
C PHE A 260 -7.11 -0.68 -12.63
N LEU A 261 -6.89 -0.44 -11.33
CA LEU A 261 -5.76 -1.03 -10.59
C LEU A 261 -5.85 -2.56 -10.50
N LEU A 262 -7.06 -3.09 -10.39
CA LEU A 262 -7.31 -4.53 -10.21
C LEU A 262 -7.39 -5.32 -11.53
N LYS A 263 -7.34 -4.68 -12.70
CA LYS A 263 -7.32 -5.41 -13.99
C LYS A 263 -6.03 -6.22 -14.16
N ASP A 264 -6.14 -7.37 -14.82
CA ASP A 264 -4.98 -8.21 -15.18
C ASP A 264 -3.94 -7.44 -16.00
N SER A 265 -4.39 -6.66 -16.99
CA SER A 265 -3.49 -5.84 -17.83
C SER A 265 -2.75 -4.74 -17.08
N THR A 266 -3.21 -4.38 -15.88
CA THR A 266 -2.54 -3.43 -15.00
C THR A 266 -1.58 -4.14 -14.06
N LEU A 267 -2.03 -5.20 -13.37
CA LEU A 267 -1.20 -5.94 -12.42
C LEU A 267 -0.04 -6.69 -13.10
N SER A 268 -0.18 -7.06 -14.37
CA SER A 268 0.88 -7.66 -15.21
C SER A 268 1.81 -6.65 -15.89
N PHE A 269 1.52 -5.34 -15.80
CA PHE A 269 2.12 -4.33 -16.70
C PHE A 269 3.65 -4.28 -16.64
N CYS A 270 4.27 -4.57 -15.50
CA CYS A 270 5.71 -4.54 -15.31
C CYS A 270 6.34 -5.90 -14.99
N ASP A 271 5.70 -7.02 -15.35
CA ASP A 271 6.27 -8.37 -15.11
C ASP A 271 7.64 -8.56 -15.75
N ASN A 272 7.86 -7.94 -16.91
CA ASN A 272 9.12 -8.01 -17.66
C ASN A 272 10.11 -6.89 -17.29
N SER A 273 9.85 -6.13 -16.23
CA SER A 273 10.73 -5.03 -15.79
C SER A 273 11.99 -5.56 -15.09
N PRO A 274 13.12 -4.82 -15.13
CA PRO A 274 14.36 -5.26 -14.49
C PRO A 274 14.27 -5.37 -12.96
N GLN A 275 13.25 -4.76 -12.35
CA GLN A 275 12.96 -4.85 -10.91
C GLN A 275 12.30 -6.18 -10.51
N GLY A 276 11.85 -6.97 -11.50
CA GLY A 276 11.25 -8.29 -11.29
C GLY A 276 9.72 -8.28 -11.26
N PRO A 277 9.11 -9.47 -11.43
CA PRO A 277 7.66 -9.64 -11.39
C PRO A 277 7.11 -9.29 -10.00
N GLY A 278 5.89 -8.76 -9.96
CA GLY A 278 5.18 -8.48 -8.70
C GLY A 278 5.38 -7.07 -8.11
N THR A 279 6.28 -6.24 -8.65
CA THR A 279 6.47 -4.87 -8.13
C THR A 279 5.20 -4.02 -8.19
N VAL A 280 4.39 -4.17 -9.25
CA VAL A 280 3.09 -3.49 -9.37
C VAL A 280 2.11 -3.98 -8.30
N VAL A 281 2.09 -5.28 -8.04
CA VAL A 281 1.25 -5.90 -7.01
C VAL A 281 1.60 -5.34 -5.64
N GLU A 282 2.90 -5.15 -5.35
CA GLU A 282 3.38 -4.56 -4.10
C GLU A 282 2.93 -3.09 -3.95
N VAL A 283 3.03 -2.28 -5.01
CA VAL A 283 2.57 -0.88 -4.99
C VAL A 283 1.06 -0.79 -4.78
N VAL A 284 0.28 -1.63 -5.48
CA VAL A 284 -1.18 -1.68 -5.32
C VAL A 284 -1.55 -2.16 -3.91
N SER A 285 -0.86 -3.18 -3.39
CA SER A 285 -1.05 -3.69 -2.02
C SER A 285 -0.79 -2.59 -0.99
N SER A 286 0.36 -1.91 -1.08
CA SER A 286 0.73 -0.80 -0.19
C SER A 286 -0.29 0.35 -0.25
N THR A 287 -0.85 0.61 -1.43
CA THR A 287 -1.90 1.63 -1.61
C THR A 287 -3.19 1.23 -0.88
N LEU A 288 -3.61 -0.02 -0.99
CA LEU A 288 -4.81 -0.52 -0.33
C LEU A 288 -4.62 -0.68 1.18
N GLU A 289 -3.43 -1.05 1.63
CA GLU A 289 -3.04 -1.05 3.04
C GLU A 289 -3.18 0.35 3.65
N ARG A 290 -2.59 1.37 3.00
CA ARG A 290 -2.73 2.76 3.44
C ARG A 290 -4.18 3.23 3.49
N LEU A 291 -5.02 2.79 2.54
CA LEU A 291 -6.47 3.07 2.58
C LEU A 291 -7.13 2.41 3.79
N CYS A 292 -6.80 1.16 4.11
CA CYS A 292 -7.31 0.44 5.28
C CYS A 292 -6.88 1.09 6.61
N GLU A 293 -5.66 1.62 6.68
CA GLU A 293 -5.13 2.30 7.87
C GLU A 293 -5.89 3.60 8.16
N ASP A 294 -6.17 4.40 7.12
CA ASP A 294 -6.75 5.74 7.27
C ASP A 294 -8.29 5.76 7.33
N LEU A 295 -8.96 4.82 6.65
CA LEU A 295 -10.42 4.77 6.54
C LEU A 295 -11.05 3.84 7.57
N GLU A 296 -12.28 4.17 7.99
CA GLU A 296 -13.09 3.26 8.80
C GLU A 296 -13.72 2.17 7.95
N ALA A 297 -14.12 1.06 8.57
CA ALA A 297 -14.59 -0.15 7.89
C ALA A 297 -15.82 0.12 7.00
N GLU A 298 -16.71 1.03 7.41
CA GLU A 298 -17.93 1.41 6.69
C GLU A 298 -17.61 2.08 5.33
N GLU A 299 -16.56 2.91 5.30
CA GLU A 299 -16.12 3.64 4.12
C GLU A 299 -15.42 2.72 3.10
N LEU A 300 -14.86 1.59 3.57
CA LEU A 300 -14.13 0.63 2.73
C LEU A 300 -15.03 -0.27 1.86
N SER A 301 -16.35 -0.18 2.00
CA SER A 301 -17.31 -1.04 1.29
C SER A 301 -17.18 -1.02 -0.24
N VAL A 302 -16.75 0.11 -0.83
CA VAL A 302 -16.52 0.23 -2.28
C VAL A 302 -15.30 -0.57 -2.73
N MET A 303 -14.24 -0.57 -1.93
CA MET A 303 -12.99 -1.28 -2.21
C MET A 303 -13.22 -2.79 -2.18
N TRP A 304 -13.82 -3.30 -1.09
CA TRP A 304 -14.13 -4.72 -0.94
C TRP A 304 -15.00 -5.25 -2.08
N LYS A 305 -16.05 -4.50 -2.47
CA LYS A 305 -16.91 -4.88 -3.61
C LYS A 305 -16.16 -4.94 -4.95
N CYS A 306 -15.16 -4.09 -5.17
CA CYS A 306 -14.37 -4.13 -6.40
C CYS A 306 -13.43 -5.36 -6.41
N LEU A 307 -12.79 -5.65 -5.28
CA LEU A 307 -11.97 -6.86 -5.10
C LEU A 307 -12.80 -8.12 -5.31
N ASP A 308 -13.94 -8.24 -4.62
CA ASP A 308 -14.83 -9.40 -4.74
C ASP A 308 -15.29 -9.60 -6.19
N GLN A 309 -15.65 -8.53 -6.89
CA GLN A 309 -16.07 -8.61 -8.28
C GLN A 309 -14.95 -9.18 -9.17
N GLU A 310 -13.76 -8.57 -9.13
CA GLU A 310 -12.65 -8.95 -10.00
C GLU A 310 -12.12 -10.36 -9.68
N ILE A 311 -12.09 -10.75 -8.40
CA ILE A 311 -11.69 -12.11 -7.99
C ILE A 311 -12.67 -13.15 -8.53
N ASN A 312 -13.98 -12.92 -8.40
CA ASN A 312 -14.99 -13.84 -8.93
C ASN A 312 -14.91 -13.96 -10.47
N GLU A 313 -14.63 -12.86 -11.17
CA GLU A 313 -14.38 -12.87 -12.61
C GLU A 313 -13.13 -13.68 -12.97
N SER A 314 -12.03 -13.51 -12.21
CA SER A 314 -10.78 -14.27 -12.40
C SER A 314 -10.95 -15.78 -12.13
N ILE A 315 -11.70 -16.15 -11.09
CA ILE A 315 -12.06 -17.56 -10.79
C ILE A 315 -12.86 -18.15 -11.94
N SER A 316 -13.89 -17.43 -12.43
CA SER A 316 -14.75 -17.88 -13.52
C SER A 316 -13.97 -18.09 -14.83
N ASN A 317 -12.98 -17.21 -15.09
CA ASN A 317 -12.11 -17.28 -16.25
C ASN A 317 -10.93 -18.26 -16.08
N LYS A 318 -10.77 -18.88 -14.89
CA LYS A 318 -9.64 -19.75 -14.53
C LYS A 318 -8.26 -19.12 -14.77
N ASN A 319 -8.12 -17.80 -14.61
CA ASN A 319 -6.83 -17.11 -14.75
C ASN A 319 -6.07 -17.17 -13.43
N SER A 320 -5.30 -18.25 -13.23
CA SER A 320 -4.56 -18.50 -11.98
C SER A 320 -3.50 -17.43 -11.68
N VAL A 321 -2.81 -16.91 -12.69
CA VAL A 321 -1.81 -15.86 -12.50
C VAL A 321 -2.46 -14.58 -11.98
N HIS A 322 -3.51 -14.09 -12.65
CA HIS A 322 -4.24 -12.90 -12.19
C HIS A 322 -4.86 -13.12 -10.80
N LEU A 323 -5.45 -14.30 -10.58
CA LEU A 323 -6.02 -14.66 -9.29
C LEU A 323 -4.97 -14.59 -8.16
N SER A 324 -3.77 -15.15 -8.35
CA SER A 324 -2.71 -15.09 -7.34
C SER A 324 -2.36 -13.64 -6.97
N ARG A 325 -2.25 -12.75 -7.96
CA ARG A 325 -1.97 -11.32 -7.73
C ARG A 325 -3.08 -10.63 -6.95
N LEU A 326 -4.33 -10.89 -7.32
CA LEU A 326 -5.50 -10.34 -6.62
C LEU A 326 -5.56 -10.84 -5.18
N LEU A 327 -5.25 -12.11 -4.92
CA LEU A 327 -5.22 -12.67 -3.58
C LEU A 327 -4.09 -12.08 -2.74
N SER A 328 -2.93 -11.78 -3.35
CA SER A 328 -1.85 -11.05 -2.68
C SER A 328 -2.30 -9.66 -2.22
N VAL A 329 -2.95 -8.91 -3.11
CA VAL A 329 -3.53 -7.58 -2.80
C VAL A 329 -4.62 -7.69 -1.72
N LEU A 330 -5.49 -8.69 -1.81
CA LEU A 330 -6.55 -8.94 -0.84
C LEU A 330 -5.96 -9.26 0.54
N THR A 331 -4.96 -10.14 0.60
CA THR A 331 -4.29 -10.57 1.83
C THR A 331 -3.62 -9.39 2.52
N ALA A 332 -2.92 -8.54 1.77
CA ALA A 332 -2.33 -7.29 2.28
C ALA A 332 -3.39 -6.41 2.96
N ALA A 333 -4.51 -6.14 2.27
CA ALA A 333 -5.60 -5.33 2.81
C ALA A 333 -6.28 -5.95 4.05
N VAL A 334 -6.45 -7.29 4.10
CA VAL A 334 -7.08 -8.01 5.22
C VAL A 334 -6.19 -8.06 6.45
N ARG A 335 -4.86 -8.02 6.30
CA ARG A 335 -3.92 -8.06 7.44
C ARG A 335 -4.01 -6.82 8.34
N ILE A 336 -4.40 -5.68 7.79
CA ILE A 336 -4.50 -4.41 8.53
C ILE A 336 -5.45 -4.53 9.72
N ASP A 337 -5.01 -4.04 10.88
CA ASP A 337 -5.73 -4.09 12.16
C ASP A 337 -6.26 -5.48 12.56
N LYS A 338 -5.56 -6.55 12.16
CA LYS A 338 -5.99 -7.94 12.37
C LYS A 338 -7.37 -8.22 11.73
N GLY A 339 -7.60 -7.62 10.55
CA GLY A 339 -8.81 -7.75 9.75
C GLY A 339 -10.02 -6.95 10.24
N ARG A 340 -9.87 -6.08 11.25
CA ARG A 340 -10.97 -5.23 11.72
C ARG A 340 -11.61 -4.36 10.64
N LYS A 341 -10.88 -4.06 9.56
CA LYS A 341 -11.30 -3.22 8.44
C LYS A 341 -12.13 -3.97 7.37
N VAL A 342 -12.27 -5.29 7.47
CA VAL A 342 -13.07 -6.08 6.52
C VAL A 342 -14.56 -5.85 6.79
N ASN A 343 -15.29 -5.45 5.74
CA ASN A 343 -16.71 -5.12 5.81
C ASN A 343 -17.62 -6.35 5.93
N ASP A 344 -17.35 -7.42 5.16
CA ASP A 344 -18.17 -8.64 5.13
C ASP A 344 -17.30 -9.91 5.26
N TYR A 345 -17.12 -10.36 6.50
CA TYR A 345 -16.40 -11.60 6.80
C TYR A 345 -17.08 -12.86 6.23
N PRO A 346 -18.40 -13.06 6.39
CA PRO A 346 -19.09 -14.18 5.77
C PRO A 346 -18.83 -14.32 4.28
N SER A 347 -18.88 -13.22 3.51
CA SER A 347 -18.56 -13.25 2.07
C SER A 347 -17.11 -13.61 1.81
N LEU A 348 -16.17 -13.08 2.58
CA LEU A 348 -14.75 -13.42 2.45
C LEU A 348 -14.48 -14.91 2.72
N ILE A 349 -15.12 -15.49 3.74
CA ILE A 349 -15.00 -16.93 4.03
C ILE A 349 -15.61 -17.78 2.91
N GLN A 350 -16.76 -17.37 2.36
CA GLN A 350 -17.36 -18.05 1.20
C GLN A 350 -16.44 -17.99 -0.02
N LEU A 351 -15.78 -16.85 -0.25
CA LEU A 351 -14.81 -16.68 -1.33
C LEU A 351 -13.63 -17.64 -1.18
N VAL A 352 -13.04 -17.74 0.01
CA VAL A 352 -11.96 -18.70 0.31
C VAL A 352 -12.43 -20.12 0.05
N SER A 353 -13.61 -20.50 0.57
CA SER A 353 -14.17 -21.85 0.34
C SER A 353 -14.43 -22.14 -1.14
N LEU A 354 -14.87 -21.14 -1.92
CA LEU A 354 -15.04 -21.25 -3.37
C LEU A 354 -13.71 -21.52 -4.07
N ILE A 355 -12.66 -20.78 -3.73
CA ILE A 355 -11.32 -20.97 -4.31
C ILE A 355 -10.80 -22.36 -3.98
N VAL A 356 -10.89 -22.79 -2.71
CA VAL A 356 -10.49 -24.14 -2.29
C VAL A 356 -11.23 -25.21 -3.09
N SER A 357 -12.56 -25.10 -3.21
CA SER A 357 -13.33 -26.10 -3.98
C SER A 357 -12.98 -26.14 -5.47
N THR A 358 -12.58 -25.00 -6.04
CA THR A 358 -12.29 -24.86 -7.48
C THR A 358 -10.88 -25.36 -7.83
N PHE A 359 -9.90 -25.03 -6.98
CA PHE A 359 -8.47 -25.25 -7.28
C PHE A 359 -7.83 -26.41 -6.52
N VAL A 360 -8.45 -26.92 -5.44
CA VAL A 360 -7.92 -28.05 -4.64
C VAL A 360 -8.68 -29.34 -4.90
N THR A 361 -10.00 -29.28 -5.08
CA THR A 361 -10.86 -30.49 -5.17
C THR A 361 -11.03 -31.02 -6.60
N SER A 362 -10.59 -30.27 -7.63
CA SER A 362 -10.78 -30.68 -9.03
C SER A 362 -9.77 -31.77 -9.46
N PRO A 363 -10.22 -32.99 -9.83
CA PRO A 363 -9.33 -34.08 -10.25
C PRO A 363 -8.64 -33.85 -11.61
N GLU A 364 -9.01 -32.80 -12.35
CA GLU A 364 -8.42 -32.45 -13.65
C GLU A 364 -7.13 -31.60 -13.54
N THR A 365 -6.73 -31.19 -12.33
CA THR A 365 -5.48 -30.44 -12.12
C THR A 365 -4.29 -31.33 -11.79
N VAL A 366 -3.98 -32.27 -12.70
CA VAL A 366 -2.66 -32.94 -12.76
C VAL A 366 -1.67 -32.09 -13.59
N VAL A 367 -1.87 -30.77 -13.64
CA VAL A 367 -0.86 -29.86 -14.17
C VAL A 367 -0.11 -29.30 -12.97
N GLU A 368 0.99 -29.96 -12.63
CA GLU A 368 2.14 -29.33 -11.98
C GLU A 368 2.50 -28.10 -12.81
N GLY A 369 1.94 -26.96 -12.45
CA GLY A 369 2.25 -25.67 -13.04
C GLY A 369 2.47 -24.68 -11.92
N ASP A 370 3.60 -23.97 -11.98
CA ASP A 370 4.01 -22.95 -11.00
C ASP A 370 2.86 -21.99 -10.64
N ASN A 371 1.97 -21.70 -11.60
CA ASN A 371 0.83 -20.80 -11.41
C ASN A 371 -0.25 -21.31 -10.45
N LEU A 372 -0.48 -22.62 -10.36
CA LEU A 372 -1.44 -23.19 -9.39
C LEU A 372 -0.85 -23.12 -7.98
N SER A 373 0.45 -23.38 -7.84
CA SER A 373 1.15 -23.29 -6.56
C SER A 373 1.08 -21.88 -5.95
N ALA A 374 1.26 -20.85 -6.78
CA ALA A 374 1.15 -19.45 -6.35
C ALA A 374 -0.26 -19.09 -5.83
N VAL A 375 -1.32 -19.59 -6.47
CA VAL A 375 -2.70 -19.40 -5.98
C VAL A 375 -2.89 -20.09 -4.63
N LEU A 376 -2.40 -21.31 -4.48
CA LEU A 376 -2.51 -22.07 -3.23
C LEU A 376 -1.77 -21.36 -2.09
N ASP A 377 -0.55 -20.87 -2.33
CA ASP A 377 0.23 -20.13 -1.34
C ASP A 377 -0.51 -18.90 -0.83
N GLU A 378 -1.12 -18.13 -1.74
CA GLU A 378 -1.90 -16.95 -1.38
C GLU A 378 -3.20 -17.30 -0.64
N VAL A 379 -3.85 -18.42 -0.98
CA VAL A 379 -5.02 -18.92 -0.24
C VAL A 379 -4.64 -19.33 1.18
N LEU A 380 -3.51 -20.01 1.38
CA LEU A 380 -3.01 -20.39 2.70
C LEU A 380 -2.77 -19.14 3.56
N GLN A 381 -2.15 -18.11 2.99
CA GLN A 381 -1.92 -16.84 3.67
C GLN A 381 -3.24 -16.12 4.02
N LEU A 382 -4.21 -16.11 3.12
CA LEU A 382 -5.52 -15.51 3.36
C LEU A 382 -6.30 -16.24 4.47
N ILE A 383 -6.22 -17.58 4.53
CA ILE A 383 -6.79 -18.38 5.61
C ILE A 383 -6.19 -17.97 6.95
N LEU A 384 -4.87 -17.88 7.05
CA LEU A 384 -4.19 -17.47 8.28
C LEU A 384 -4.62 -16.08 8.77
N CYS A 385 -4.96 -15.18 7.85
CA CYS A 385 -5.42 -13.83 8.17
C CYS A 385 -6.89 -13.78 8.63
N THR A 386 -7.72 -14.73 8.20
CA THR A 386 -9.18 -14.70 8.43
C THR A 386 -9.65 -15.63 9.54
N ILE A 387 -8.91 -16.70 9.84
CA ILE A 387 -9.36 -17.83 10.66
C ILE A 387 -9.78 -17.45 12.09
N ASN A 388 -9.10 -16.48 12.74
CA ASN A 388 -9.42 -16.05 14.11
C ASN A 388 -10.78 -15.36 14.24
N ARG A 389 -11.42 -15.00 13.13
CA ARG A 389 -12.70 -14.27 13.11
C ARG A 389 -13.85 -15.08 12.53
N VAL A 390 -13.62 -16.36 12.28
CA VAL A 390 -14.64 -17.29 11.81
C VAL A 390 -15.64 -17.57 12.94
N THR A 391 -16.93 -17.37 12.65
CA THR A 391 -18.02 -17.62 13.61
C THR A 391 -18.53 -19.07 13.58
N LYS A 392 -18.51 -19.72 12.41
CA LYS A 392 -18.97 -21.11 12.20
C LYS A 392 -17.80 -22.05 11.91
N MET A 393 -17.00 -22.33 12.95
CA MET A 393 -15.76 -23.07 12.81
C MET A 393 -15.94 -24.47 12.20
N GLU A 394 -16.97 -25.22 12.60
CA GLU A 394 -17.23 -26.59 12.12
C GLU A 394 -17.47 -26.67 10.61
N THR A 395 -18.21 -25.71 10.05
CA THR A 395 -18.48 -25.63 8.61
C THR A 395 -17.19 -25.35 7.85
N VAL A 396 -16.37 -24.43 8.36
CA VAL A 396 -15.11 -24.01 7.73
C VAL A 396 -14.08 -25.13 7.77
N VAL A 397 -13.95 -25.84 8.90
CA VAL A 397 -13.07 -27.02 9.05
C VAL A 397 -13.39 -28.08 7.99
N SER A 398 -14.66 -28.30 7.70
CA SER A 398 -15.10 -29.27 6.69
C SER A 398 -14.82 -28.77 5.25
N GLN A 399 -15.09 -27.49 4.97
CA GLN A 399 -14.89 -26.90 3.66
C GLN A 399 -13.41 -26.77 3.27
N TRP A 400 -12.53 -26.55 4.24
CA TRP A 400 -11.09 -26.35 4.00
C TRP A 400 -10.26 -27.63 4.21
N ALA A 401 -10.88 -28.74 4.61
CA ALA A 401 -10.21 -30.03 4.74
C ALA A 401 -9.37 -30.46 3.53
N PRO A 402 -9.78 -30.22 2.26
CA PRO A 402 -8.98 -30.61 1.09
C PRO A 402 -7.56 -30.00 1.05
N ILE A 403 -7.35 -28.81 1.65
CA ILE A 403 -6.05 -28.14 1.69
C ILE A 403 -5.00 -28.98 2.42
N PHE A 404 -5.43 -29.73 3.44
CA PHE A 404 -4.56 -30.55 4.28
C PHE A 404 -4.16 -31.87 3.60
N ALA A 405 -4.70 -32.16 2.42
CA ALA A 405 -4.25 -33.27 1.59
C ALA A 405 -3.06 -32.90 0.69
N LEU A 406 -2.70 -31.61 0.58
CA LEU A 406 -1.57 -31.15 -0.22
C LEU A 406 -0.24 -31.66 0.37
N LYS A 407 0.70 -32.00 -0.50
CA LYS A 407 2.08 -32.36 -0.13
C LYS A 407 3.02 -31.27 -0.61
N SER A 408 3.05 -30.14 0.09
CA SER A 408 3.91 -29.00 -0.27
C SER A 408 4.61 -28.40 0.94
N THR A 409 5.78 -27.81 0.71
CA THR A 409 6.53 -27.05 1.72
C THR A 409 5.77 -25.81 2.20
N SER A 410 4.97 -25.19 1.32
CA SER A 410 4.04 -24.11 1.68
C SER A 410 3.01 -24.54 2.72
N LEU A 411 2.50 -25.78 2.63
CA LEU A 411 1.59 -26.32 3.65
C LEU A 411 2.31 -26.45 5.00
N LEU A 412 3.58 -26.88 5.04
CA LEU A 412 4.33 -26.97 6.30
C LEU A 412 4.48 -25.60 6.97
N THR A 413 4.79 -24.57 6.19
CA THR A 413 4.87 -23.19 6.68
C THR A 413 3.51 -22.73 7.21
N PHE A 414 2.44 -23.01 6.46
CA PHE A 414 1.07 -22.74 6.90
C PHE A 414 0.71 -23.45 8.21
N LEU A 415 1.05 -24.74 8.37
CA LEU A 415 0.78 -25.49 9.60
C LEU A 415 1.51 -24.90 10.79
N ARG A 416 2.77 -24.50 10.63
CA ARG A 416 3.55 -23.82 11.69
C ARG A 416 2.85 -22.53 12.14
N GLU A 417 2.40 -21.70 11.19
CA GLU A 417 1.70 -20.45 11.50
C GLU A 417 0.30 -20.67 12.06
N LEU A 418 -0.42 -21.68 11.57
CA LEU A 418 -1.74 -22.07 12.07
C LEU A 418 -1.66 -22.51 13.53
N LEU A 419 -0.62 -23.25 13.90
CA LEU A 419 -0.38 -23.63 15.29
C LEU A 419 -0.13 -22.43 16.20
N GLN A 420 0.28 -21.26 15.69
CA GLN A 420 0.43 -20.03 16.49
C GLN A 420 -0.89 -19.28 16.72
N LYS A 421 -2.01 -19.73 16.14
CA LYS A 421 -3.35 -19.13 16.33
C LYS A 421 -3.97 -19.52 17.66
N ASP A 422 -5.17 -19.00 17.90
CA ASP A 422 -5.92 -19.21 19.15
C ASP A 422 -6.18 -20.70 19.40
N GLU A 423 -6.15 -21.13 20.67
CA GLU A 423 -6.25 -22.55 21.05
C GLU A 423 -7.54 -23.20 20.53
N SER A 424 -8.65 -22.44 20.48
CA SER A 424 -9.93 -22.90 19.92
C SER A 424 -9.84 -23.22 18.42
N VAL A 425 -9.09 -22.43 17.65
CA VAL A 425 -8.84 -22.66 16.23
C VAL A 425 -8.01 -23.92 16.05
N VAL A 426 -6.91 -24.05 16.80
CA VAL A 426 -6.02 -25.23 16.73
C VAL A 426 -6.77 -26.51 17.08
N LYS A 427 -7.62 -26.48 18.13
CA LYS A 427 -8.50 -27.60 18.50
C LYS A 427 -9.45 -27.98 17.36
N ALA A 428 -10.10 -27.00 16.73
CA ALA A 428 -11.05 -27.28 15.65
C ALA A 428 -10.37 -27.92 14.41
N PHE A 429 -9.14 -27.53 14.09
CA PHE A 429 -8.40 -28.05 12.94
C PHE A 429 -7.52 -29.28 13.24
N THR A 430 -7.51 -29.79 14.48
CA THR A 430 -6.60 -30.87 14.90
C THR A 430 -6.64 -32.10 13.98
N ASN A 431 -7.83 -32.58 13.63
CA ASN A 431 -7.97 -33.75 12.73
C ASN A 431 -7.40 -33.50 11.33
N ASN A 432 -7.56 -32.27 10.81
CA ASN A 432 -7.04 -31.87 9.52
C ASN A 432 -5.51 -31.73 9.55
N ILE A 433 -4.97 -31.12 10.61
CA ILE A 433 -3.51 -31.00 10.83
C ILE A 433 -2.87 -32.39 10.92
N LEU A 434 -3.45 -33.30 11.70
CA LEU A 434 -2.97 -34.68 11.81
C LEU A 434 -3.02 -35.43 10.48
N SER A 435 -4.05 -35.20 9.67
CA SER A 435 -4.15 -35.78 8.32
C SER A 435 -3.00 -35.31 7.43
N ALA A 436 -2.70 -34.00 7.45
CA ALA A 436 -1.57 -33.45 6.70
C ALA A 436 -0.22 -34.03 7.16
N ILE A 437 0.00 -34.09 8.48
CA ILE A 437 1.20 -34.69 9.08
C ILE A 437 1.34 -36.15 8.65
N ASN A 438 0.28 -36.94 8.78
CA ASN A 438 0.26 -38.35 8.39
C ASN A 438 0.65 -38.56 6.92
N ASN A 439 0.25 -37.62 6.06
CA ASN A 439 0.57 -37.68 4.64
C ASN A 439 2.03 -37.32 4.31
N MET A 440 2.69 -36.49 5.14
CA MET A 440 4.03 -35.94 4.88
C MET A 440 5.15 -36.50 5.76
N ILE A 441 4.83 -37.21 6.86
CA ILE A 441 5.80 -37.57 7.90
C ILE A 441 7.02 -38.36 7.40
N TRP A 442 6.84 -39.19 6.36
CA TRP A 442 7.92 -39.97 5.76
C TRP A 442 8.78 -39.19 4.77
N GLU A 443 8.20 -38.18 4.11
CA GLU A 443 8.86 -37.41 3.04
C GLU A 443 9.60 -36.18 3.60
N HIS A 444 9.09 -35.60 4.69
CA HIS A 444 9.59 -34.36 5.30
C HIS A 444 9.73 -34.46 6.82
N SER A 445 10.28 -35.56 7.34
CA SER A 445 10.33 -35.88 8.77
C SER A 445 10.94 -34.77 9.64
N GLU A 446 12.07 -34.20 9.23
CA GLU A 446 12.76 -33.11 9.95
C GLU A 446 11.87 -31.88 10.18
N GLU A 447 11.00 -31.58 9.21
CA GLU A 447 10.15 -30.40 9.23
C GLU A 447 8.77 -30.65 9.85
N VAL A 448 8.27 -31.88 9.73
CA VAL A 448 6.94 -32.32 10.18
C VAL A 448 6.93 -32.66 11.67
N ILE A 449 8.00 -33.28 12.19
CA ILE A 449 8.06 -33.69 13.60
C ILE A 449 7.94 -32.50 14.57
N PRO A 450 8.62 -31.35 14.37
CA PRO A 450 8.43 -30.18 15.21
C PRO A 450 6.98 -29.66 15.22
N VAL A 451 6.28 -29.76 14.08
CA VAL A 451 4.87 -29.38 13.95
C VAL A 451 3.99 -30.34 14.76
N LEU A 452 4.25 -31.66 14.67
CA LEU A 452 3.55 -32.67 15.45
C LEU A 452 3.75 -32.47 16.95
N LEU A 453 4.99 -32.24 17.39
CA LEU A 453 5.31 -32.00 18.79
C LEU A 453 4.59 -30.76 19.32
N THR A 454 4.64 -29.65 18.57
CA THR A 454 3.97 -28.40 18.96
C THR A 454 2.46 -28.59 19.08
N LEU A 455 1.85 -29.36 18.16
CA LEU A 455 0.43 -29.72 18.25
C LEU A 455 0.15 -30.51 19.53
N CYS A 456 0.98 -31.52 19.82
CA CYS A 456 0.83 -32.34 21.03
C CYS A 456 0.91 -31.50 22.31
N GLU A 457 1.92 -30.63 22.43
CA GLU A 457 2.10 -29.75 23.57
C GLU A 457 0.92 -28.78 23.76
N LYS A 458 0.37 -28.22 22.67
CA LYS A 458 -0.77 -27.28 22.74
C LYS A 458 -2.10 -27.93 23.10
N GLN A 459 -2.25 -29.23 22.89
CA GLN A 459 -3.45 -29.98 23.29
C GLN A 459 -3.38 -30.44 24.75
N GLN A 460 -2.23 -30.29 25.41
CA GLN A 460 -2.03 -30.70 26.79
C GLN A 460 -2.65 -29.68 27.77
N THR A 461 -3.82 -29.99 28.33
CA THR A 461 -4.37 -29.25 29.48
C THR A 461 -3.71 -29.71 30.77
N SER A 462 -3.32 -28.75 31.63
CA SER A 462 -2.58 -28.96 32.88
C SER A 462 -3.11 -30.11 33.75
N ASP A 463 -2.22 -31.05 34.05
CA ASP A 463 -2.21 -32.02 35.15
C ASP A 463 -2.89 -33.40 35.04
N ASP A 464 -3.48 -33.76 33.89
CA ASP A 464 -3.78 -35.18 33.61
C ASP A 464 -3.03 -35.63 32.36
N ARG A 465 -2.58 -36.89 32.33
CA ARG A 465 -2.10 -37.56 31.10
C ARG A 465 -3.30 -37.72 30.16
N VAL A 466 -3.73 -36.63 29.55
CA VAL A 466 -4.78 -36.63 28.54
C VAL A 466 -4.15 -37.21 27.29
N ASN A 467 -4.46 -38.48 27.04
CA ASN A 467 -4.27 -39.10 25.74
C ASN A 467 -4.92 -38.17 24.71
N ILE A 468 -4.12 -37.47 23.91
CA ILE A 468 -4.59 -36.62 22.80
C ILE A 468 -5.42 -37.45 21.80
N ILE A 469 -5.29 -38.78 21.91
CA ILE A 469 -5.48 -39.78 20.88
C ILE A 469 -6.20 -40.95 21.54
N ASP A 470 -7.54 -40.94 21.50
CA ASP A 470 -8.36 -42.06 21.95
C ASP A 470 -8.35 -43.20 20.90
N GLN A 471 -8.91 -44.38 21.23
CA GLN A 471 -8.88 -45.61 20.40
C GLN A 471 -9.27 -45.46 18.92
N THR A 472 -9.91 -44.36 18.52
CA THR A 472 -10.27 -44.02 17.12
C THR A 472 -9.09 -43.53 16.26
N PHE A 473 -7.91 -43.32 16.83
CA PHE A 473 -6.75 -42.80 16.11
C PHE A 473 -5.92 -43.90 15.42
N GLU A 474 -5.89 -45.12 15.98
CA GLU A 474 -5.10 -46.26 15.47
C GLU A 474 -5.40 -46.57 13.99
N SER A 475 -6.64 -46.36 13.52
CA SER A 475 -7.02 -46.65 12.13
C SER A 475 -6.93 -45.47 11.16
N ARG A 476 -6.85 -44.22 11.64
CA ARG A 476 -6.93 -43.02 10.78
C ARG A 476 -5.56 -42.41 10.48
N TYR A 477 -4.57 -42.57 11.36
CA TYR A 477 -3.25 -41.96 11.23
C TYR A 477 -2.12 -42.99 11.38
N GLU A 478 -2.29 -44.14 10.70
CA GLU A 478 -1.39 -45.29 10.74
C GLU A 478 0.06 -44.93 10.39
N ARG A 479 0.30 -44.07 9.40
CA ARG A 479 1.66 -43.68 8.99
C ARG A 479 2.42 -42.93 10.07
N ILE A 480 1.73 -42.15 10.91
CA ILE A 480 2.36 -41.50 12.08
C ILE A 480 2.78 -42.56 13.10
N HIS A 481 1.90 -43.52 13.39
CA HIS A 481 2.19 -44.60 14.32
C HIS A 481 3.36 -45.47 13.86
N GLU A 482 3.30 -45.96 12.62
CA GLU A 482 4.38 -46.74 12.01
C GLU A 482 5.72 -45.99 12.07
N PHE A 483 5.70 -44.70 11.70
CA PHE A 483 6.91 -43.88 11.73
C PHE A 483 7.50 -43.75 13.13
N LEU A 484 6.68 -43.45 14.14
CA LEU A 484 7.15 -43.32 15.53
C LEU A 484 7.68 -44.66 16.07
N GLU A 485 6.98 -45.77 15.80
CA GLU A 485 7.35 -47.10 16.27
C GLU A 485 8.64 -47.62 15.59
N GLU A 486 8.76 -47.47 14.27
CA GLU A 486 9.96 -47.88 13.53
C GLU A 486 11.19 -47.08 13.97
N ASN A 487 11.05 -45.76 14.13
CA ASN A 487 12.18 -44.93 14.58
C ASN A 487 12.60 -45.27 16.01
N ILE A 488 11.66 -45.54 16.93
CA ILE A 488 12.02 -45.97 18.29
C ILE A 488 12.67 -47.34 18.30
N LYS A 489 12.16 -48.31 17.53
CA LYS A 489 12.81 -49.62 17.37
C LYS A 489 14.21 -49.48 16.80
N LYS A 490 14.41 -48.63 15.79
CA LYS A 490 15.73 -48.34 15.20
C LYS A 490 16.67 -47.78 16.27
N VAL A 491 16.22 -46.83 17.09
CA VAL A 491 17.05 -46.24 18.15
C VAL A 491 17.38 -47.26 19.24
N LEU A 492 16.40 -48.07 19.68
CA LEU A 492 16.63 -49.14 20.67
C LEU A 492 17.63 -50.19 20.15
N GLN A 493 17.50 -50.63 18.90
CA GLN A 493 18.44 -51.55 18.27
C GLN A 493 19.86 -50.96 18.16
N ASN A 494 19.98 -49.66 17.86
CA ASN A 494 21.28 -48.98 17.79
C ASN A 494 21.93 -48.84 19.18
N ILE A 495 21.13 -48.61 20.21
CA ILE A 495 21.59 -48.55 21.61
C ILE A 495 22.07 -49.94 22.07
N GLU A 496 21.32 -51.01 21.76
CA GLU A 496 21.65 -52.39 22.16
C GLU A 496 22.88 -52.95 21.43
N ASN A 497 23.06 -52.64 20.14
CA ASN A 497 24.10 -53.26 19.31
C ASN A 497 25.45 -52.52 19.32
N THR A 498 25.47 -51.19 19.50
CA THR A 498 26.65 -50.36 19.16
C THR A 498 26.97 -49.23 20.14
N GLY A 499 26.07 -48.92 21.08
CA GLY A 499 26.18 -47.76 21.97
C GLY A 499 25.90 -46.41 21.27
N LEU A 500 25.57 -45.37 22.05
CA LEU A 500 25.10 -44.04 21.60
C LEU A 500 26.06 -43.27 20.65
N SER A 501 27.30 -43.74 20.45
CA SER A 501 28.38 -42.99 19.78
C SER A 501 28.37 -43.00 18.24
N GLN A 502 27.40 -43.66 17.59
CA GLN A 502 27.34 -43.77 16.12
C GLN A 502 25.99 -43.34 15.49
N ILE A 503 25.08 -42.71 16.25
CA ILE A 503 23.93 -42.03 15.63
C ILE A 503 24.49 -40.86 14.82
N GLU A 504 24.21 -40.80 13.52
CA GLU A 504 24.62 -39.68 12.68
C GLU A 504 24.06 -38.38 13.25
N GLU A 505 24.88 -37.34 13.38
CA GLU A 505 24.49 -36.06 13.99
C GLU A 505 23.25 -35.44 13.30
N ALA A 506 23.07 -35.72 12.01
CA ALA A 506 21.91 -35.33 11.22
C ALA A 506 20.60 -36.04 11.62
N GLU A 507 20.63 -37.28 12.14
CA GLU A 507 19.44 -38.02 12.56
C GLU A 507 18.95 -37.61 13.98
N LEU A 508 19.80 -36.93 14.75
CA LEU A 508 19.55 -36.61 16.15
C LEU A 508 18.28 -35.74 16.39
N PRO A 509 17.97 -34.70 15.58
CA PRO A 509 16.76 -33.89 15.77
C PRO A 509 15.48 -34.71 15.56
N VAL A 510 15.47 -35.58 14.55
CA VAL A 510 14.34 -36.48 14.24
C VAL A 510 14.14 -37.45 15.38
N VAL A 511 15.21 -38.12 15.84
CA VAL A 511 15.16 -39.06 16.96
C VAL A 511 14.64 -38.38 18.23
N TRP A 512 15.16 -37.21 18.57
CA TRP A 512 14.71 -36.47 19.75
C TRP A 512 13.24 -36.06 19.66
N GLY A 513 12.80 -35.58 18.50
CA GLY A 513 11.40 -35.23 18.27
C GLY A 513 10.47 -36.45 18.34
N VAL A 514 10.87 -37.61 17.80
CA VAL A 514 10.12 -38.88 17.93
C VAL A 514 9.96 -39.27 19.40
N VAL A 515 11.05 -39.27 20.18
CA VAL A 515 11.01 -39.61 21.61
C VAL A 515 10.11 -38.65 22.39
N LYS A 516 10.09 -37.36 22.03
CA LYS A 516 9.22 -36.35 22.67
C LYS A 516 7.75 -36.47 22.26
N CYS A 517 7.47 -36.86 21.01
CA CYS A 517 6.11 -37.09 20.54
C CYS A 517 5.51 -38.38 21.11
N TYR A 518 6.30 -39.44 21.26
CA TYR A 518 5.81 -40.78 21.58
C TYR A 518 4.91 -40.90 22.84
N PRO A 519 5.19 -40.20 23.97
CA PRO A 519 4.31 -40.24 25.16
C PRO A 519 2.87 -39.77 24.90
N TYR A 520 2.65 -39.01 23.83
CA TYR A 520 1.33 -38.51 23.46
C TYR A 520 0.50 -39.53 22.65
N PHE A 521 1.13 -40.62 22.19
CA PHE A 521 0.49 -41.68 21.41
C PHE A 521 0.39 -42.94 22.25
N LYS A 522 -0.73 -43.65 22.13
CA LYS A 522 -0.99 -44.91 22.84
C LYS A 522 -0.24 -46.09 22.18
N VAL A 523 1.07 -45.94 22.01
CA VAL A 523 1.94 -46.99 21.47
C VAL A 523 2.51 -47.80 22.64
N ASP A 524 2.88 -49.06 22.41
CA ASP A 524 3.30 -50.01 23.43
C ASP A 524 4.26 -49.36 24.44
N SER A 525 3.80 -49.24 25.69
CA SER A 525 4.49 -48.50 26.75
C SER A 525 5.81 -49.16 27.13
N SER A 526 5.99 -50.43 26.75
CA SER A 526 7.21 -51.21 26.95
C SER A 526 8.42 -50.66 26.20
N LEU A 527 8.21 -49.91 25.11
CA LEU A 527 9.29 -49.35 24.28
C LEU A 527 9.93 -48.08 24.87
N LEU A 528 9.26 -47.38 25.81
CA LEU A 528 9.79 -46.21 26.51
C LEU A 528 10.56 -46.54 27.79
N ILE A 529 10.44 -47.76 28.31
CA ILE A 529 11.04 -48.16 29.60
C ILE A 529 12.59 -48.17 29.54
N CYS A 530 13.16 -48.09 28.33
CA CYS A 530 14.60 -48.14 28.09
C CYS A 530 15.26 -46.78 27.80
N PHE A 531 14.55 -45.65 27.89
CA PHE A 531 15.08 -44.29 27.65
C PHE A 531 15.24 -43.44 28.90
#